data_AF-A0A7W0R199-F1
#
_entry.id   AF-A0A7W0R199-F1
#
_cell.length_a   1.000
_cell.length_b   1.000
_cell.length_c   1.000
_cell.angle_alpha   90.00
_cell.angle_beta   90.00
_cell.angle_gamma   90.00
#
_symmetry.space_group_name_H-M   'P 1'
#
loop_
_entity.id
_entity.type
_entity.pdbx_description
1 polymer ?
#
loop_
_entity_poly.entity_id
_entity_poly.type
_entity_poly.pdbx_seq_one_letter_code
_entity_poly.pdbx_strand_id
1 'polypeptide(L)'
;GGVERQLVAAAGAGVRQVLEAARVTEARRRVGGRHLERLRDEIPDALPVLNVPELFTRATGRRVVSLVAGALADELDVSPLAQGAR
;
A
#
# COMPACT_ATOMS: atom_id res chain seq x y z
N GLY A 1 -11.48 17.87 -16.08
CA GLY A 1 -10.99 17.49 -17.44
C GLY A 1 -12.05 16.74 -18.24
N GLY A 2 -11.77 16.31 -19.48
CA GLY A 2 -12.74 15.55 -20.30
C GLY A 2 -13.20 14.23 -19.65
N VAL A 3 -12.26 13.49 -19.06
CA VAL A 3 -12.50 12.23 -18.34
C VAL A 3 -13.39 12.43 -17.12
N GLU A 4 -13.16 13.48 -16.34
CA GLU A 4 -13.96 13.81 -15.17
C GLU A 4 -15.43 14.08 -15.53
N ARG A 5 -15.69 14.74 -16.67
CA ARG A 5 -17.06 14.93 -17.16
C ARG A 5 -17.74 13.62 -17.53
N GLN A 6 -17.01 12.71 -18.16
CA GLN A 6 -17.53 11.37 -18.48
C GLN A 6 -17.87 10.59 -17.20
N LEU A 7 -17.02 10.65 -16.18
CA LEU A 7 -17.29 10.00 -14.89
C LEU A 7 -18.49 10.62 -14.18
N VAL A 8 -18.62 11.95 -14.19
CA VAL A 8 -19.80 12.64 -13.62
C VAL A 8 -21.08 12.27 -14.38
N ALA A 9 -21.01 12.14 -15.70
CA ALA A 9 -22.16 11.71 -16.50
C ALA A 9 -22.57 10.25 -16.18
N ALA A 10 -21.60 9.37 -15.92
CA ALA A 10 -21.86 7.96 -15.64
C ALA A 10 -22.30 7.67 -14.19
N ALA A 11 -21.74 8.37 -13.21
CA ALA A 11 -21.89 8.05 -11.78
C ALA A 11 -22.35 9.24 -10.91
N GLY A 12 -22.69 10.37 -11.52
CA GLY A 12 -23.23 11.55 -10.85
C GLY A 12 -22.18 12.51 -10.30
N ALA A 13 -22.65 13.64 -9.75
CA ALA A 13 -21.79 14.74 -9.31
C ALA A 13 -20.86 14.39 -8.14
N GLY A 14 -21.22 13.38 -7.33
CA GLY A 14 -20.45 12.90 -6.17
C GLY A 14 -19.05 12.37 -6.51
N VAL A 15 -18.82 12.02 -7.79
CA VAL A 15 -17.51 11.63 -8.31
C VAL A 15 -16.44 12.66 -8.01
N ARG A 16 -16.77 13.96 -8.05
CA ARG A 16 -15.77 15.01 -7.83
C ARG A 16 -15.15 14.91 -6.43
N GLN A 17 -15.98 14.68 -5.41
CA GLN A 17 -15.52 14.50 -4.04
C GLN A 17 -14.64 13.25 -3.90
N VAL A 18 -14.98 12.15 -4.57
CA VAL A 18 -14.15 10.93 -4.58
C VAL A 18 -12.79 11.22 -5.22
N LEU A 19 -12.75 11.95 -6.33
CA LEU A 19 -11.50 12.32 -7.00
C LEU A 19 -10.65 13.27 -6.13
N GLU A 20 -11.26 14.25 -5.45
CA GLU A 20 -10.52 15.09 -4.50
C GLU A 20 -9.92 14.25 -3.37
N ALA A 21 -10.70 13.36 -2.76
CA ALA A 21 -10.21 12.46 -1.71
C ALA A 21 -9.08 11.53 -2.20
N ALA A 22 -9.19 11.03 -3.43
CA ALA A 22 -8.15 10.23 -4.06
C ALA A 22 -6.86 11.03 -4.28
N ARG A 23 -6.95 12.29 -4.73
CA ARG A 23 -5.77 13.17 -4.88
C ARG A 23 -5.08 13.44 -3.56
N VAL A 24 -5.83 13.66 -2.48
CA VAL A 24 -5.27 13.83 -1.13
C VAL A 24 -4.53 12.56 -0.70
N THR A 25 -5.16 11.39 -0.90
CA THR A 25 -4.55 10.09 -0.58
C THR A 25 -3.26 9.86 -1.37
N GLU A 26 -3.28 10.12 -2.68
CA GLU A 26 -2.10 9.99 -3.55
C GLU A 26 -0.99 10.97 -3.17
N ALA A 27 -1.33 12.21 -2.82
CA ALA A 27 -0.35 13.19 -2.35
C ALA A 27 0.35 12.70 -1.08
N ARG A 28 -0.41 12.15 -0.11
CA ARG A 28 0.15 11.53 1.10
C ARG A 28 1.05 10.35 0.78
N ARG A 29 0.61 9.45 -0.11
CA ARG A 29 1.41 8.30 -0.57
C ARG A 29 2.74 8.75 -1.18
N ARG A 30 2.73 9.77 -2.05
CA ARG A 30 3.96 10.32 -2.67
C ARG A 30 4.92 10.92 -1.66
N VAL A 31 4.41 11.67 -0.68
CA VAL A 31 5.24 12.25 0.38
C VAL A 31 5.88 11.14 1.23
N GLY A 32 5.09 10.13 1.64
CA GLY A 32 5.60 8.98 2.38
C GLY A 32 6.64 8.17 1.59
N GLY A 33 6.38 7.91 0.31
CA GLY A 33 7.31 7.20 -0.58
C GLY A 33 8.69 7.85 -0.63
N ARG A 34 8.75 9.17 -0.85
CA ARG A 34 10.04 9.89 -0.86
C ARG A 34 10.77 9.85 0.48
N HIS A 35 10.04 9.78 1.59
CA HIS A 35 10.67 9.64 2.90
C HIS A 35 11.28 8.25 3.09
N LEU A 36 10.56 7.21 2.67
CA LEU A 36 11.06 5.83 2.70
C LEU A 36 12.25 5.62 1.75
N GLU A 37 12.23 6.25 0.57
CA GLU A 37 13.37 6.27 -0.36
C GLU A 37 14.62 6.85 0.32
N ARG A 38 14.51 8.05 0.92
CA ARG A 38 15.64 8.63 1.69
C ARG A 38 16.12 7.72 2.81
N LEU A 39 15.21 7.12 3.59
CA LEU A 39 15.60 6.22 4.68
C LEU A 39 16.35 5.00 4.15
N ARG A 40 15.95 4.45 3.00
CA ARG A 40 16.64 3.33 2.36
C ARG A 40 18.03 3.73 1.90
N ASP A 41 18.18 4.91 1.32
CA ASP A 41 19.49 5.42 0.86
C ASP A 41 20.49 5.62 2.01
N GLU A 42 20.00 5.80 3.23
CA GLU A 42 20.82 5.97 4.44
C GLU A 42 21.11 4.64 5.17
N ILE A 43 20.44 3.55 4.81
CA ILE A 43 20.65 2.21 5.39
C ILE A 43 21.78 1.49 4.62
N PRO A 44 22.75 0.86 5.32
CA PRO A 44 23.77 0.06 4.65
C PRO A 44 23.17 -1.04 3.77
N ASP A 45 23.66 -1.18 2.53
CA ASP A 45 23.19 -2.18 1.55
C ASP A 45 23.20 -3.63 2.06
N ALA A 46 24.03 -3.92 3.07
CA ALA A 46 24.12 -5.24 3.69
C ALA A 46 22.92 -5.59 4.60
N LEU A 47 22.03 -4.62 4.89
CA LEU A 47 20.85 -4.82 5.74
C LEU A 47 19.58 -4.90 4.88
N PRO A 48 18.91 -6.06 4.82
CA PRO A 48 17.63 -6.19 4.13
C PRO A 48 16.56 -5.31 4.78
N VAL A 49 15.85 -4.53 3.96
CA VAL A 49 14.71 -3.71 4.38
C VAL A 49 13.44 -4.27 3.77
N LEU A 50 12.46 -4.60 4.61
CA LEU A 50 11.15 -5.10 4.18
C LEU A 50 10.07 -4.07 4.49
N ASN A 51 9.17 -3.81 3.55
CA ASN A 51 8.00 -3.00 3.82
C ASN A 51 6.89 -3.86 4.42
N VAL A 52 6.24 -3.34 5.46
CA VAL A 52 5.01 -3.92 6.01
C VAL A 52 3.91 -2.87 6.05
N PRO A 53 2.65 -3.24 5.83
CA PRO A 53 1.55 -2.29 5.88
C PRO A 53 1.35 -1.77 7.29
N GLU A 54 1.09 -0.46 7.41
CA GLU A 54 0.56 0.11 8.64
C GLU A 54 -0.88 -0.38 8.83
N LEU A 55 -1.16 -1.06 9.94
CA LEU A 55 -2.51 -1.44 10.32
C LEU A 55 -3.05 -0.33 11.23
N PHE A 56 -3.93 0.53 10.69
CA PHE A 56 -4.51 1.73 11.32
C PHE A 56 -5.32 1.49 12.61
N THR A 57 -5.27 0.29 13.16
CA THR A 57 -5.84 -0.08 14.44
C THR A 57 -4.74 -0.72 15.27
N ARG A 58 -4.54 -0.26 16.52
CA ARG A 58 -3.82 -1.06 17.54
C ARG A 58 -4.68 -2.27 17.88
N ALA A 59 -4.69 -3.23 16.98
CA ALA A 59 -5.41 -4.47 17.08
C ALA A 59 -4.39 -5.59 17.25
N THR A 60 -4.69 -6.52 18.15
CA THR A 60 -3.92 -7.74 18.35
C THR A 60 -4.75 -8.94 17.91
N GLY A 61 -4.11 -10.08 17.69
CA GLY A 61 -4.77 -11.35 17.41
C GLY A 61 -4.64 -11.85 15.97
N ARG A 62 -5.25 -13.01 15.73
CA ARG A 62 -5.00 -13.86 14.55
C ARG A 62 -5.14 -13.13 13.21
N ARG A 63 -6.15 -12.25 13.08
CA ARG A 63 -6.40 -11.53 11.83
C ARG A 63 -5.24 -10.60 11.47
N VAL A 64 -4.74 -9.84 12.43
CA VAL A 64 -3.62 -8.91 12.25
C VAL A 64 -2.36 -9.67 11.86
N VAL A 65 -2.05 -10.75 12.57
CA VAL A 65 -0.91 -11.62 12.23
C VAL A 65 -1.04 -12.18 10.81
N SER A 66 -2.24 -12.62 10.42
CA SER A 66 -2.47 -13.16 9.07
C SER A 66 -2.28 -12.11 7.97
N LEU A 67 -2.69 -10.86 8.22
CA LEU A 67 -2.50 -9.76 7.26
C LEU A 67 -1.03 -9.39 7.12
N VAL A 68 -0.28 -9.29 8.23
CA VAL A 68 1.16 -9.01 8.20
C VAL A 68 1.92 -10.15 7.55
N ALA A 69 1.60 -11.41 7.89
CA ALA A 69 2.23 -12.58 7.29
C ALA A 69 1.97 -12.66 5.77
N GLY A 70 0.75 -12.35 5.32
CA GLY A 70 0.44 -12.26 3.89
C GLY A 70 1.27 -11.18 3.18
N ALA A 71 1.32 -9.97 3.75
CA ALA A 71 2.12 -8.89 3.17
C ALA A 71 3.62 -9.20 3.13
N LEU A 72 4.16 -9.87 4.16
CA LEU A 72 5.55 -10.33 4.18
C LEU A 72 5.80 -11.42 3.15
N ALA A 73 4.85 -12.35 2.96
CA ALA A 73 4.97 -13.38 1.94
C ALA A 73 5.05 -12.78 0.53
N ASP A 74 4.23 -11.77 0.26
CA ASP A 74 4.25 -11.02 -1.00
C ASP A 74 5.58 -10.23 -1.16
N GLU A 75 6.06 -9.55 -0.12
CA GLU A 75 7.32 -8.77 -0.16
C GLU A 75 8.56 -9.67 -0.35
N LEU A 76 8.53 -10.89 0.20
CA LEU A 76 9.63 -11.86 0.11
C LEU A 76 9.52 -12.80 -1.10
N ASP A 77 8.44 -12.69 -1.90
CA ASP A 77 8.09 -13.63 -2.98
C ASP A 77 8.09 -15.10 -2.53
N VAL A 78 7.62 -15.35 -1.29
CA VAL A 78 7.48 -16.69 -0.73
C VAL A 78 6.02 -17.11 -0.75
N SER A 79 5.60 -17.73 -1.86
CA SER A 79 4.27 -18.34 -1.91
C SER A 79 4.17 -19.50 -0.91
N PRO A 80 3.12 -19.59 -0.07
CA PRO A 80 2.89 -20.76 0.79
C PRO A 80 2.69 -22.06 -0.01
N LEU A 81 2.45 -21.98 -1.32
CA LEU A 81 2.34 -23.15 -2.22
C LEU A 81 3.69 -23.65 -2.75
N ALA A 82 4.79 -22.92 -2.57
CA ALA A 82 6.12 -23.34 -3.04
C ALA A 82 6.77 -24.40 -2.14
N GLN A 83 6.24 -24.64 -0.94
CA GLN A 83 6.86 -25.52 0.07
C GLN A 83 6.43 -26.99 -0.01
N GLY A 84 5.56 -27.37 -0.96
CA GLY A 84 5.00 -28.72 -1.08
C GLY A 84 5.59 -29.62 -2.19
N ALA A 85 6.64 -29.19 -2.89
CA ALA A 85 7.20 -29.91 -4.04
C ALA A 85 8.66 -30.33 -3.86
N ARG A 86 9.01 -30.89 -2.70
CA ARG A 86 10.23 -31.68 -2.51
C ARG A 86 9.96 -32.92 -1.67
#